data_AF-A0AAT9HCR6-F1
#
_entry.id   AF-A0AAT9HCR6-F1
#
_cell.length_a   1.000
_cell.length_b   1.000
_cell.length_c   1.000
_cell.angle_alpha   90.00
_cell.angle_beta   90.00
_cell.angle_gamma   90.00
#
_symmetry.space_group_name_H-M   'P 1'
#
loop_
_entity.id
_entity.type
_entity.pdbx_description
1 polymer ?
#
loop_
_entity_poly.entity_id
_entity_poly.type
_entity_poly.pdbx_seq_one_letter_code
_entity_poly.pdbx_strand_id
1 'polypeptide(L)'
;MGALLTARLAASEEVKQVIAIDERRGECAEALWHILDVRDPAIADKLRGADVVVHLALDLDLETDAAARTAYNVRGTQTVLTAAAAAGVHRVVLCTSTMVYGALPDNELPLSEDAELRATAEATGVGDLLEIERLARRAPRAHPGLNVTVVRPALLVGGTDTALTRYFESPGCLWWPDRGPRGSSATSTTCAAPSSTPCWRRPTASWPSAATDGSSRRRSRSSPASGGWSCRRRSRSARRPGCTGSGSPRPRPGTWPTRCTRGW
;
A
#
# COMPACT_ATOMS: atom_id res chain seq x y z
N MET A 1 -5.16 -5.09 9.49
CA MET A 1 -5.28 -3.88 8.63
C MET A 1 -6.61 -3.82 7.87
N GLY A 2 -6.96 -4.85 7.09
CA GLY A 2 -8.18 -4.87 6.26
C GLY A 2 -9.45 -4.48 7.01
N ALA A 3 -9.73 -5.14 8.14
CA ALA A 3 -10.92 -4.84 8.95
C ALA A 3 -11.00 -3.37 9.42
N LEU A 4 -9.88 -2.76 9.84
CA LEU A 4 -9.83 -1.36 10.27
C LEU A 4 -10.10 -0.41 9.10
N LEU A 5 -9.52 -0.69 7.92
CA LEU A 5 -9.78 0.10 6.72
C LEU A 5 -11.25 -0.01 6.32
N THR A 6 -11.81 -1.23 6.29
CA THR A 6 -13.22 -1.48 5.98
C THR A 6 -14.14 -0.68 6.91
N ALA A 7 -13.93 -0.76 8.23
CA ALA A 7 -14.72 0.00 9.20
C ALA A 7 -14.59 1.52 8.99
N ARG A 8 -13.37 2.01 8.71
CA ARG A 8 -13.14 3.44 8.50
C ARG A 8 -13.79 3.97 7.22
N LEU A 9 -13.75 3.19 6.14
CA LEU A 9 -14.39 3.52 4.87
C LEU A 9 -15.91 3.43 4.97
N ALA A 10 -16.45 2.42 5.64
CA ALA A 10 -17.89 2.26 5.85
C ALA A 10 -18.49 3.40 6.68
N ALA A 11 -17.72 3.97 7.61
CA ALA A 11 -18.11 5.15 8.40
C ALA A 11 -17.93 6.49 7.65
N SER A 12 -17.42 6.50 6.42
CA SER A 12 -17.17 7.72 5.66
C SER A 12 -18.36 8.08 4.76
N GLU A 13 -18.87 9.30 4.87
CA GLU A 13 -19.94 9.81 4.00
C GLU A 13 -19.51 9.97 2.53
N GLU A 14 -18.20 10.05 2.27
CA GLU A 14 -17.65 10.14 0.91
C GLU A 14 -17.68 8.79 0.17
N VAL A 15 -17.83 7.68 0.90
CA VAL A 15 -17.79 6.33 0.34
C VAL A 15 -19.22 5.80 0.22
N LYS A 16 -19.71 5.70 -1.01
CA LYS A 16 -21.06 5.21 -1.29
C LYS A 16 -21.27 3.76 -0.86
N GLN A 17 -20.26 2.91 -1.02
CA GLN A 17 -20.34 1.49 -0.74
C GLN A 17 -18.94 0.91 -0.53
N VAL A 18 -18.82 -0.03 0.40
CA VAL A 18 -17.60 -0.83 0.61
C VAL A 18 -17.88 -2.27 0.21
N ILE A 19 -17.07 -2.80 -0.71
CA ILE A 19 -17.05 -4.22 -1.08
C ILE A 19 -15.80 -4.83 -0.47
N ALA A 20 -15.98 -5.78 0.45
CA ALA A 20 -14.89 -6.47 1.13
C ALA A 20 -14.76 -7.90 0.59
N ILE A 21 -13.55 -8.27 0.19
CA ILE A 21 -13.23 -9.59 -0.34
C ILE A 21 -12.11 -10.18 0.49
N ASP A 22 -12.37 -11.31 1.13
CA ASP A 22 -11.45 -12.00 2.03
C ASP A 22 -11.87 -13.47 2.14
N GLU A 23 -10.98 -14.36 2.58
CA GLU A 23 -11.30 -15.75 2.86
C GLU A 23 -12.15 -15.91 4.13
N ARG A 24 -12.19 -14.86 4.95
CA ARG A 24 -13.00 -14.81 6.18
C ARG A 24 -13.90 -13.59 6.17
N ARG A 25 -15.15 -13.79 6.58
CA ARG A 25 -16.09 -12.67 6.78
C ARG A 25 -15.66 -11.83 7.98
N GLY A 26 -15.49 -10.53 7.80
CA GLY A 26 -15.27 -9.59 8.90
C GLY A 26 -16.57 -9.08 9.54
N GLU A 27 -16.41 -8.25 10.56
CA GLU A 27 -17.50 -7.86 11.47
C GLU A 27 -18.30 -6.62 11.02
N CYS A 28 -17.74 -5.78 10.13
CA CYS A 28 -18.43 -4.59 9.63
C CYS A 28 -19.65 -4.99 8.78
N ALA A 29 -20.85 -4.72 9.31
CA ALA A 29 -22.12 -5.13 8.72
C ALA A 29 -22.51 -4.29 7.50
N GLU A 30 -22.02 -3.05 7.44
CA GLU A 30 -22.25 -2.08 6.38
C GLU A 30 -21.49 -2.42 5.09
N ALA A 31 -20.43 -3.24 5.20
CA ALA A 31 -19.67 -3.71 4.05
C ALA A 31 -20.36 -4.91 3.36
N LEU A 32 -20.36 -4.91 2.03
CA LEU A 32 -20.76 -6.06 1.24
C LEU A 32 -19.63 -7.08 1.20
N TRP A 33 -19.80 -8.22 1.88
CA TRP A 33 -18.78 -9.26 1.96
C TRP A 33 -18.91 -10.30 0.85
N HIS A 34 -17.79 -10.59 0.20
CA HIS A 34 -17.60 -11.76 -0.65
C HIS A 34 -16.50 -12.64 -0.06
N ILE A 35 -16.88 -13.85 0.35
CA ILE A 35 -15.94 -14.82 0.90
C ILE A 35 -15.30 -15.56 -0.26
N LEU A 36 -14.06 -15.20 -0.59
CA LEU A 36 -13.37 -15.68 -1.78
C LEU A 36 -11.86 -15.56 -1.60
N ASP A 37 -11.12 -16.54 -2.12
CA ASP A 37 -9.67 -16.46 -2.25
C ASP A 37 -9.30 -15.38 -3.28
N VAL A 38 -8.34 -14.52 -2.95
CA VAL A 38 -7.89 -13.42 -3.82
C VAL A 38 -7.29 -13.90 -5.15
N ARG A 39 -6.86 -15.15 -5.22
CA ARG A 39 -6.33 -15.79 -6.44
C ARG A 39 -7.43 -16.27 -7.38
N ASP A 40 -8.69 -16.33 -6.93
CA ASP A 40 -9.81 -16.79 -7.72
C ASP A 40 -10.20 -15.74 -8.79
N PRO A 41 -10.24 -16.11 -10.09
CA PRO A 41 -10.64 -15.20 -11.16
C PRO A 41 -12.07 -14.66 -11.02
N ALA A 42 -12.95 -15.32 -10.25
CA ALA A 42 -14.31 -14.85 -9.96
C ALA A 42 -14.33 -13.49 -9.24
N ILE A 43 -13.19 -13.02 -8.71
CA ILE A 43 -13.08 -11.68 -8.14
C ILE A 43 -13.43 -10.58 -9.15
N ALA A 44 -13.17 -10.78 -10.45
CA ALA A 44 -13.51 -9.81 -11.50
C ALA A 44 -15.00 -9.45 -11.53
N ASP A 45 -15.86 -10.44 -11.29
CA ASP A 45 -17.31 -10.23 -11.24
C ASP A 45 -17.73 -9.41 -10.02
N LYS A 46 -16.97 -9.50 -8.93
CA LYS A 46 -17.23 -8.80 -7.67
C LYS A 46 -16.72 -7.36 -7.67
N LEU A 47 -15.76 -7.04 -8.56
CA LEU A 47 -15.21 -5.71 -8.73
C LEU A 47 -16.03 -4.83 -9.68
N ARG A 48 -17.07 -5.36 -10.34
CA ARG A 48 -17.89 -4.58 -11.27
C ARG A 48 -18.56 -3.40 -10.57
N GLY A 49 -18.32 -2.20 -11.10
CA GLY A 49 -18.85 -0.95 -10.56
C GLY A 49 -18.02 -0.36 -9.42
N ALA A 50 -16.88 -0.96 -9.04
CA ALA A 50 -15.95 -0.36 -8.10
C ALA A 50 -15.09 0.72 -8.77
N ASP A 51 -14.98 1.89 -8.14
CA ASP A 51 -14.12 2.98 -8.64
C ASP A 51 -12.65 2.76 -8.27
N VAL A 52 -12.41 2.19 -7.08
CA VAL A 52 -11.09 2.01 -6.48
C VAL A 52 -11.01 0.63 -5.82
N VAL A 53 -9.88 -0.04 -6.01
CA VAL A 53 -9.53 -1.28 -5.31
C VAL A 53 -8.35 -1.03 -4.39
N VAL A 54 -8.46 -1.45 -3.12
CA VAL A 54 -7.33 -1.43 -2.17
C VAL A 54 -6.94 -2.87 -1.87
N HIS A 55 -5.77 -3.29 -2.32
CA HIS A 55 -5.27 -4.65 -2.14
C HIS A 55 -4.40 -4.73 -0.88
N LEU A 56 -4.96 -5.35 0.16
CA LEU A 56 -4.32 -5.59 1.45
C LEU A 56 -4.11 -7.08 1.76
N ALA A 57 -4.44 -7.97 0.82
CA ALA A 57 -4.29 -9.41 0.98
C ALA A 57 -2.82 -9.80 0.75
N LEU A 58 -2.04 -9.70 1.82
CA LEU A 58 -0.63 -10.08 1.88
C LEU A 58 -0.40 -11.04 3.05
N ASP A 59 0.30 -12.12 2.77
CA ASP A 59 0.89 -12.98 3.78
C ASP A 59 2.37 -12.60 3.98
N LEU A 60 2.68 -12.12 5.18
CA LEU A 60 4.02 -11.75 5.61
C LEU A 60 4.50 -12.63 6.77
N ASP A 61 3.81 -13.74 7.02
CA ASP A 61 4.22 -14.71 8.03
C ASP A 61 5.51 -15.43 7.58
N LEU A 62 6.45 -15.54 8.51
CA LEU A 62 7.73 -16.21 8.29
C LEU A 62 7.58 -17.73 8.38
N GLU A 63 6.54 -18.21 9.06
CA GLU A 63 6.26 -19.63 9.24
C GLU A 63 5.50 -20.24 8.05
N THR A 64 4.89 -19.42 7.19
CA THR A 64 4.23 -19.93 5.98
C THR A 64 5.27 -20.47 4.99
N ASP A 65 4.97 -21.63 4.40
CA ASP A 65 5.74 -22.19 3.28
C ASP A 65 5.99 -21.14 2.20
N ALA A 66 7.25 -21.03 1.78
CA ALA A 66 7.67 -19.95 0.89
C ALA A 66 6.94 -19.99 -0.46
N ALA A 67 6.73 -21.17 -1.04
CA ALA A 67 6.04 -21.30 -2.32
C ALA A 67 4.55 -20.97 -2.20
N ALA A 68 3.90 -21.41 -1.12
CA ALA A 68 2.52 -21.05 -0.82
C ALA A 68 2.33 -19.55 -0.62
N ARG A 69 3.23 -18.90 0.16
CA ARG A 69 3.22 -17.45 0.38
C ARG A 69 3.46 -16.68 -0.92
N THR A 70 4.45 -17.06 -1.71
CA THR A 70 4.71 -16.44 -3.03
C THR A 70 3.51 -16.59 -3.95
N ALA A 71 2.88 -17.76 -3.99
CA ALA A 71 1.66 -17.96 -4.77
C ALA A 71 0.52 -17.08 -4.25
N TYR A 72 0.33 -16.96 -2.94
CA TYR A 72 -0.68 -16.07 -2.36
C TYR A 72 -0.45 -14.60 -2.74
N ASN A 73 0.75 -14.08 -2.43
CA ASN A 73 1.09 -12.67 -2.63
C ASN A 73 1.17 -12.29 -4.12
N VAL A 74 2.00 -13.00 -4.89
CA VAL A 74 2.32 -12.61 -6.26
C VAL A 74 1.17 -12.97 -7.20
N ARG A 75 0.66 -14.21 -7.16
CA ARG A 75 -0.46 -14.59 -8.02
C ARG A 75 -1.74 -13.87 -7.61
N GLY A 76 -1.98 -13.68 -6.31
CA GLY A 76 -3.11 -12.89 -5.82
C GLY A 76 -3.09 -11.46 -6.37
N THR A 77 -1.93 -10.79 -6.30
CA THR A 77 -1.75 -9.47 -6.90
C THR A 77 -1.99 -9.47 -8.42
N GLN A 78 -1.47 -10.46 -9.14
CA GLN A 78 -1.71 -10.59 -10.59
C GLN A 78 -3.20 -10.74 -10.92
N THR A 79 -3.90 -11.60 -10.19
CA THR A 79 -5.34 -11.80 -10.34
C THR A 79 -6.09 -10.50 -10.08
N VAL A 80 -5.78 -9.78 -8.99
CA VAL A 80 -6.44 -8.51 -8.64
C VAL A 80 -6.20 -7.44 -9.69
N LEU A 81 -4.97 -7.25 -10.17
CA LEU A 81 -4.67 -6.26 -11.20
C LEU A 81 -5.41 -6.56 -12.51
N THR A 82 -5.43 -7.83 -12.92
CA THR A 82 -6.12 -8.28 -14.14
C THR A 82 -7.64 -8.13 -13.99
N ALA A 83 -8.19 -8.54 -12.85
CA ALA A 83 -9.61 -8.45 -12.54
C ALA A 83 -10.09 -7.00 -12.44
N ALA A 84 -9.31 -6.12 -11.80
CA ALA A 84 -9.61 -4.70 -11.70
C ALA A 84 -9.64 -4.05 -13.09
N ALA A 85 -8.65 -4.37 -13.95
CA ALA A 85 -8.64 -3.91 -15.33
C ALA A 85 -9.86 -4.43 -16.12
N ALA A 86 -10.20 -5.71 -15.99
CA ALA A 86 -11.36 -6.32 -16.66
C ALA A 86 -12.70 -5.74 -16.18
N ALA A 87 -12.80 -5.37 -14.90
CA ALA A 87 -13.97 -4.74 -14.31
C ALA A 87 -14.09 -3.23 -14.61
N GLY A 88 -13.08 -2.63 -15.25
CA GLY A 88 -13.05 -1.20 -15.58
C GLY A 88 -12.70 -0.28 -14.42
N VAL A 89 -12.07 -0.81 -13.36
CA VAL A 89 -11.61 -0.02 -12.20
C VAL A 89 -10.55 0.98 -12.64
N HIS A 90 -10.67 2.23 -12.18
CA HIS A 90 -9.74 3.30 -12.58
C HIS A 90 -8.49 3.39 -11.72
N ARG A 91 -8.55 2.91 -10.47
CA ARG A 91 -7.44 2.99 -9.51
C ARG A 91 -7.31 1.73 -8.67
N VAL A 92 -6.09 1.19 -8.60
CA VAL A 92 -5.69 0.15 -7.65
C VAL A 92 -4.63 0.71 -6.71
N VAL A 93 -4.83 0.54 -5.41
CA VAL A 93 -3.85 0.83 -4.37
C VAL A 93 -3.29 -0.49 -3.88
N LEU A 94 -2.01 -0.73 -4.10
CA LEU A 94 -1.29 -1.90 -3.60
C LEU A 94 -0.57 -1.51 -2.32
N CYS A 95 -0.72 -2.31 -1.28
CA CYS A 95 0.09 -2.18 -0.08
C CYS A 95 1.32 -3.10 -0.22
N THR A 96 2.51 -2.56 0.01
CA THR A 96 3.76 -3.34 0.13
C THR A 96 4.38 -3.05 1.50
N SER A 97 5.66 -2.67 1.59
CA SER A 97 6.31 -2.32 2.86
C SER A 97 7.61 -1.58 2.58
N THR A 98 8.07 -0.73 3.50
CA THR A 98 9.43 -0.14 3.42
C THR A 98 10.56 -1.17 3.40
N MET A 99 10.29 -2.44 3.72
CA MET A 99 11.27 -3.53 3.59
C MET A 99 11.87 -3.66 2.19
N VAL A 100 11.17 -3.21 1.14
CA VAL A 100 11.67 -3.27 -0.25
C VAL A 100 12.91 -2.42 -0.51
N TYR A 101 13.18 -1.42 0.32
CA TYR A 101 14.42 -0.62 0.22
C TYR A 101 15.64 -1.37 0.76
N GLY A 102 15.44 -2.44 1.55
CA GLY A 102 16.50 -3.17 2.22
C GLY A 102 17.03 -2.44 3.47
N ALA A 103 17.54 -3.20 4.44
CA ALA A 103 18.12 -2.67 5.68
C ALA A 103 19.64 -2.45 5.52
N LEU A 104 20.03 -1.55 4.62
CA LEU A 104 21.44 -1.30 4.30
C LEU A 104 21.98 -0.10 5.11
N PRO A 105 23.23 -0.16 5.61
CA PRO A 105 23.81 0.89 6.46
C PRO A 105 24.09 2.19 5.69
N ASP A 106 24.14 2.14 4.37
CA ASP A 106 24.40 3.26 3.46
C ASP A 106 23.09 3.87 2.89
N ASN A 107 21.93 3.45 3.37
CA ASN A 107 20.66 4.08 2.99
C ASN A 107 20.62 5.55 3.45
N GLU A 108 20.23 6.44 2.54
CA GLU A 108 20.01 7.85 2.87
C GLU A 108 18.87 8.01 3.89
N LEU A 109 19.04 8.93 4.83
CA LEU A 109 18.06 9.22 5.87
C LEU A 109 17.69 10.72 5.83
N PRO A 110 16.41 11.07 5.61
CA PRO A 110 15.27 10.17 5.39
C PRO A 110 15.30 9.48 4.02
N LEU A 111 14.73 8.27 3.93
CA LEU A 111 14.57 7.54 2.66
C LEU A 111 13.51 8.21 1.79
N SER A 112 13.86 8.52 0.55
CA SER A 112 12.93 8.98 -0.50
C SER A 112 12.08 7.83 -1.05
N GLU A 113 10.84 8.12 -1.46
CA GLU A 113 9.99 7.16 -2.17
C GLU A 113 10.56 6.71 -3.52
N ASP A 114 11.41 7.56 -4.12
CA ASP A 114 12.10 7.31 -5.38
C ASP A 114 13.43 6.55 -5.19
N ALA A 115 13.80 6.24 -3.95
CA ALA A 115 15.01 5.49 -3.66
C ALA A 115 14.97 4.10 -4.32
N GLU A 116 16.15 3.60 -4.70
CA GLU A 116 16.27 2.29 -5.30
C GLU A 116 15.77 1.19 -4.35
N LEU A 117 15.05 0.21 -4.89
CA LEU A 117 14.61 -0.96 -4.15
C LEU A 117 15.76 -1.95 -4.05
N ARG A 118 16.55 -1.83 -2.98
CA ARG A 118 17.82 -2.57 -2.78
C ARG A 118 17.69 -3.82 -1.92
N ALA A 119 16.47 -4.22 -1.55
CA ALA A 119 16.29 -5.45 -0.78
C ALA A 119 16.73 -6.69 -1.57
N THR A 120 17.31 -7.66 -0.86
CA THR A 120 17.66 -8.95 -1.46
C THR A 120 16.41 -9.82 -1.57
N ALA A 121 16.22 -10.45 -2.73
CA ALA A 121 15.07 -11.35 -2.96
C ALA A 121 15.11 -12.60 -2.06
N GLU A 122 16.30 -12.93 -1.53
CA GLU A 122 16.55 -14.03 -0.60
C GLU A 122 16.04 -13.72 0.82
N ALA A 123 15.75 -12.45 1.14
CA ALA A 123 15.11 -12.09 2.39
C ALA A 123 13.64 -12.54 2.37
N THR A 124 13.26 -13.36 3.35
CA THR A 124 11.94 -14.03 3.44
C THR A 124 10.78 -13.04 3.29
N GLY A 125 9.90 -13.31 2.31
CA GLY A 125 8.72 -12.49 2.00
C GLY A 125 9.01 -11.18 1.25
N VAL A 126 10.22 -10.62 1.34
CA VAL A 126 10.57 -9.35 0.67
C VAL A 126 10.69 -9.54 -0.85
N GLY A 127 11.14 -10.71 -1.30
CA GLY A 127 11.13 -11.08 -2.72
C GLY A 127 9.73 -10.98 -3.34
N ASP A 128 8.69 -11.39 -2.61
CA ASP A 128 7.30 -11.30 -3.06
C ASP A 128 6.86 -9.84 -3.22
N LEU A 129 7.22 -8.98 -2.27
CA LEU A 129 6.93 -7.54 -2.33
C LEU A 129 7.64 -6.85 -3.50
N LEU A 130 8.90 -7.21 -3.77
CA LEU A 130 9.63 -6.71 -4.93
C LEU A 130 8.96 -7.13 -6.25
N GLU A 131 8.41 -8.34 -6.31
CA GLU A 131 7.68 -8.78 -7.50
C GLU A 131 6.34 -8.07 -7.66
N ILE A 132 5.63 -7.82 -6.55
CA ILE A 132 4.42 -6.98 -6.53
C ILE A 132 4.72 -5.57 -7.06
N GLU A 133 5.83 -4.95 -6.67
CA GLU A 133 6.29 -3.65 -7.19
C GLU A 133 6.63 -3.71 -8.69
N ARG A 134 7.17 -4.83 -9.19
CA ARG A 134 7.39 -5.04 -10.64
C ARG A 134 6.05 -5.15 -11.39
N LEU A 135 5.08 -5.88 -10.84
CA LEU A 135 3.74 -6.00 -11.41
C LEU A 135 3.04 -4.64 -11.44
N ALA A 136 3.14 -3.87 -10.37
CA ALA A 136 2.60 -2.52 -10.27
C ALA A 136 3.11 -1.60 -11.39
N ARG A 137 4.42 -1.64 -11.66
CA ARG A 137 5.05 -0.86 -12.75
C ARG A 137 4.64 -1.32 -14.15
N ARG A 138 4.24 -2.59 -14.32
CA ARG A 138 3.86 -3.17 -15.61
C ARG A 138 2.37 -3.00 -15.91
N ALA A 139 1.51 -3.05 -14.89
CA ALA A 139 0.06 -3.08 -15.07
C ALA A 139 -0.52 -1.88 -15.85
N PRO A 140 -0.14 -0.60 -15.60
CA PRO A 140 -0.64 0.52 -16.38
C PRO A 140 -0.22 0.48 -17.87
N ARG A 141 0.89 -0.21 -18.20
CA ARG A 141 1.31 -0.40 -19.60
C ARG A 141 0.47 -1.45 -20.30
N ALA A 142 0.09 -2.51 -19.59
CA ALA A 142 -0.80 -3.55 -20.10
C ALA A 142 -2.27 -3.10 -20.15
N HIS A 143 -2.66 -2.21 -19.23
CA HIS A 143 -4.02 -1.72 -19.06
C HIS A 143 -4.02 -0.18 -18.91
N PRO A 144 -4.03 0.59 -20.01
CA PRO A 144 -3.90 2.06 -19.97
C PRO A 144 -4.99 2.80 -19.19
N GLY A 145 -6.13 2.17 -18.93
CA GLY A 145 -7.21 2.74 -18.12
C GLY A 145 -7.04 2.57 -16.60
N LEU A 146 -6.03 1.79 -16.17
CA LEU A 146 -5.80 1.43 -14.77
C LEU A 146 -4.61 2.20 -14.21
N ASN A 147 -4.86 3.04 -13.20
CA ASN A 147 -3.79 3.67 -12.43
C ASN A 147 -3.44 2.82 -11.22
N VAL A 148 -2.16 2.49 -11.04
CA VAL A 148 -1.68 1.73 -9.88
C VAL A 148 -0.87 2.65 -8.97
N THR A 149 -1.23 2.71 -7.70
CA THR A 149 -0.51 3.42 -6.64
C THR A 149 0.02 2.39 -5.66
N VAL A 150 1.29 2.50 -5.28
CA VAL A 150 1.90 1.62 -4.28
C VAL A 150 2.12 2.39 -2.99
N VAL A 151 1.69 1.82 -1.87
CA VAL A 151 1.90 2.36 -0.53
C VAL A 151 2.87 1.45 0.19
N ARG A 152 3.97 2.01 0.68
CA ARG A 152 5.03 1.30 1.42
C ARG A 152 4.99 1.72 2.89
N PRO A 153 4.04 1.21 3.70
CA PRO A 153 4.01 1.55 5.11
C PRO A 153 5.29 1.06 5.80
N ALA A 154 5.79 1.86 6.74
CA ALA A 154 6.73 1.39 7.75
C ALA A 154 6.03 0.36 8.65
N LEU A 155 6.81 -0.43 9.38
CA LEU A 155 6.25 -1.45 10.26
C LEU A 155 5.19 -0.86 11.20
N LEU A 156 4.00 -1.44 11.18
CA LEU A 156 2.89 -1.03 12.02
C LEU A 156 2.99 -1.78 13.35
N VAL A 157 3.03 -1.02 14.44
CA VAL A 157 3.03 -1.54 15.80
C VAL A 157 1.80 -0.99 16.51
N GLY A 158 1.01 -1.88 17.13
CA GLY A 158 -0.18 -1.53 17.91
C GLY A 158 -1.48 -1.58 17.10
N GLY A 159 -2.52 -2.20 17.67
CA GLY A 159 -3.87 -2.27 17.10
C GLY A 159 -4.03 -3.16 15.86
N THR A 160 -2.94 -3.73 15.34
CA THR A 160 -2.95 -4.68 14.22
C THR A 160 -2.05 -5.86 14.50
N ASP A 161 -2.54 -7.07 14.25
CA ASP A 161 -1.75 -8.29 14.27
C ASP A 161 -0.79 -8.34 13.06
N THR A 162 0.50 -8.41 13.35
CA THR A 162 1.63 -8.50 12.43
C THR A 162 2.68 -9.46 13.00
N ALA A 163 3.59 -9.96 12.17
CA ALA A 163 4.70 -10.79 12.66
C ALA A 163 5.50 -10.10 13.79
N LEU A 164 5.70 -8.78 13.71
CA LEU A 164 6.43 -8.05 14.76
C LEU A 164 5.62 -7.85 16.04
N THR A 165 4.31 -7.57 15.96
CA THR A 165 3.49 -7.50 17.18
C THR A 165 3.42 -8.86 17.86
N ARG A 166 3.29 -9.96 17.11
CA ARG A 166 3.40 -11.32 17.65
C ARG A 166 4.75 -11.60 18.27
N TYR A 167 5.84 -11.13 17.65
CA TYR A 167 7.19 -11.22 18.22
C TYR A 167 7.30 -10.47 19.55
N PHE A 168 6.80 -9.22 19.65
CA PHE A 168 6.80 -8.45 20.90
C PHE A 168 5.85 -9.00 21.97
N GLU A 169 4.75 -9.63 21.58
CA GLU A 169 3.79 -10.28 22.47
C GLU A 169 4.26 -11.69 22.89
N SER A 170 5.23 -12.27 22.18
CA SER A 170 5.75 -13.59 22.49
C SER A 170 6.52 -13.58 23.83
N PRO A 171 6.32 -14.59 24.70
CA PRO A 171 7.05 -14.71 25.95
C PRO A 171 8.48 -15.21 25.69
N GLY A 172 9.30 -14.35 25.09
CA GLY A 172 10.74 -14.54 24.93
C GLY A 172 11.47 -13.40 25.62
N CYS A 173 12.39 -13.70 26.53
CA CYS A 173 13.30 -12.67 27.03
C CYS A 173 14.09 -12.12 25.84
N LEU A 174 13.98 -10.81 25.60
CA LEU A 174 14.86 -10.10 24.68
C LEU A 174 16.27 -10.16 25.26
N TRP A 175 17.01 -11.22 24.93
CA TRP A 175 18.42 -11.30 25.28
C TRP A 175 19.16 -10.33 24.36
N TRP A 176 19.42 -9.13 24.87
CA TRP A 176 20.36 -8.21 24.25
C TRP A 176 21.76 -8.68 24.65
N PRO A 177 22.60 -9.15 23.71
CA PRO A 177 24.01 -9.33 24.01
C PRO A 177 24.54 -7.95 24.38
N ASP A 178 24.92 -7.83 25.65
CA ASP A 178 25.56 -6.65 26.19
C ASP A 178 26.69 -6.23 25.24
N ARG A 179 26.76 -4.95 24.85
CA ARG A 179 27.91 -4.43 24.10
C ARG A 179 29.09 -4.30 25.07
N GLY A 180 29.61 -5.43 25.54
CA GLY A 180 30.88 -5.50 26.24
C GLY A 180 32.04 -5.29 25.24
N PRO A 181 33.13 -4.62 25.64
CA PRO A 181 34.29 -4.47 24.77
C PRO A 181 34.84 -5.84 24.38
N ARG A 182 35.17 -6.01 23.09
CA ARG A 182 35.70 -7.24 22.52
C ARG A 182 36.95 -7.67 23.29
N GLY A 183 36.89 -8.82 23.97
CA GLY A 183 38.09 -9.48 24.46
C GLY A 183 37.89 -10.31 25.72
N SER A 184 37.22 -11.47 25.60
CA SER A 184 37.58 -12.67 26.37
C SER A 184 36.69 -13.84 25.92
N SER A 185 37.34 -14.97 25.65
CA SER A 185 36.79 -16.27 25.25
C SER A 185 35.53 -16.68 26.00
N ALA A 186 34.47 -17.01 25.25
CA ALA A 186 33.23 -17.54 25.79
C ALA A 186 33.38 -19.03 26.15
N THR A 187 33.44 -19.33 27.45
CA THR A 187 33.15 -20.67 27.96
C THR A 187 31.63 -20.80 28.08
N SER A 188 31.07 -21.72 27.29
CA SER A 188 29.65 -22.05 27.29
C SER A 188 29.18 -22.47 28.69
N THR A 189 28.40 -21.61 29.36
CA THR A 189 27.65 -22.00 30.56
C THR A 189 26.17 -21.99 30.21
N THR A 190 25.59 -23.19 30.23
CA THR A 190 24.17 -23.50 30.10
C THR A 190 23.32 -22.62 31.03
N CYS A 191 22.39 -21.85 30.46
CA CYS A 191 21.39 -21.12 31.25
C CYS A 191 20.31 -22.10 31.72
N ALA A 192 20.31 -22.38 33.02
CA ALA A 192 19.19 -23.00 33.71
C ALA A 192 18.01 -22.01 33.77
N ALA A 193 16.82 -22.46 33.39
CA ALA A 193 15.58 -21.69 33.46
C ALA A 193 15.21 -21.40 34.93
N PRO A 194 14.80 -20.17 35.30
CA PRO A 194 14.10 -19.93 36.54
C PRO A 194 12.58 -19.91 36.35
N SER A 195 11.96 -20.58 37.32
CA SER A 195 10.56 -20.65 37.72
C SER A 195 9.65 -19.46 37.39
N SER A 196 8.42 -19.86 37.05
CA SER A 196 7.18 -19.09 36.94
C SER A 196 6.97 -18.01 38.00
N THR A 197 7.27 -16.74 37.66
CA THR A 197 6.54 -15.57 38.19
C THR A 197 6.69 -14.42 37.19
N PRO A 198 5.61 -13.85 36.62
CA PRO A 198 5.73 -12.70 35.73
C PRO A 198 6.15 -11.46 36.55
N CYS A 199 7.43 -11.09 36.47
CA CYS A 199 7.94 -9.83 37.01
C CYS A 199 7.58 -8.65 36.08
N TRP A 200 6.29 -8.38 35.91
CA TRP A 200 5.84 -7.11 35.34
C TRP A 200 5.51 -6.15 36.49
N ARG A 201 6.53 -5.49 37.05
CA ARG A 201 6.26 -4.21 37.74
C ARG A 201 5.94 -3.19 36.65
N ARG A 202 4.69 -2.68 36.67
CA ARG A 202 4.29 -1.49 35.90
C ARG A 202 5.29 -0.37 36.14
N PRO A 203 5.90 0.23 35.11
CA PRO A 203 6.58 1.51 35.26
C PRO A 203 5.51 2.56 35.54
N THR A 204 5.48 3.13 36.75
CA THR A 204 4.78 4.39 37.00
C THR A 204 5.59 5.50 36.34
N ALA A 205 5.38 5.72 35.05
CA ALA A 205 5.84 6.93 34.38
C ALA A 205 4.84 8.06 34.71
N SER A 206 5.14 8.84 35.74
CA SER A 206 4.52 10.16 35.93
C SER A 206 5.03 11.08 34.84
N TRP A 207 4.16 11.39 33.87
CA TRP A 207 4.39 12.48 32.93
C TRP A 207 4.41 13.80 33.69
N PRO A 208 5.39 14.71 33.48
CA PRO A 208 5.30 16.04 34.05
C PRO A 208 4.08 16.74 33.47
N SER A 209 3.11 17.06 34.33
CA SER A 209 1.97 17.89 33.96
C SER A 209 2.49 19.26 33.56
N ALA A 210 2.23 19.69 32.33
CA ALA A 210 2.46 21.06 31.91
C ALA A 210 1.60 21.98 32.78
N ALA A 211 2.26 22.70 33.68
CA ALA A 211 1.63 23.74 34.48
C ALA A 211 1.04 24.79 33.54
N THR A 212 -0.27 24.97 33.65
CA THR A 212 -1.00 26.11 33.12
C THR A 212 -0.64 27.30 33.99
N ASP A 213 0.31 28.12 33.56
CA ASP A 213 0.49 29.44 34.16
C ASP A 213 -0.21 30.48 33.28
N GLY A 214 -1.40 30.84 33.73
CA GLY A 214 -2.14 31.97 33.20
C GLY A 214 -1.50 33.26 33.67
N SER A 215 -0.77 33.94 32.80
CA SER A 215 -0.54 35.37 32.95
C SER A 215 -0.90 36.12 31.68
N SER A 216 -1.95 36.92 31.83
CA SER A 216 -2.48 37.87 30.88
C SER A 216 -1.46 38.99 30.62
N ARG A 217 -1.02 39.16 29.37
CA ARG A 217 -0.53 40.46 28.89
C ARG A 217 -1.03 40.74 27.48
N ARG A 218 -2.13 41.48 27.48
CA ARG A 218 -2.70 42.28 26.40
C ARG A 218 -1.62 43.21 25.83
N ARG A 219 -1.25 43.06 24.55
CA ARG A 219 -0.74 44.16 23.73
C ARG A 219 -1.39 44.16 22.36
N SER A 220 -1.86 45.35 22.04
CA SER A 220 -2.71 45.80 20.96
C SER A 220 -1.97 46.07 19.64
N ARG A 221 -2.75 46.04 18.54
CA ARG A 221 -2.55 46.71 17.22
C ARG A 221 -1.42 46.10 16.37
N SER A 222 -1.54 45.89 15.06
CA SER A 222 -2.43 46.49 14.04
C SER A 222 -2.35 45.69 12.72
N SER A 223 -3.48 45.59 12.01
CA SER A 223 -3.54 45.25 10.57
C SER A 223 -2.85 46.31 9.70
N PRO A 224 -2.43 45.99 8.45
CA PRO A 224 -3.33 46.04 7.28
C PRO A 224 -3.17 44.78 6.39
N ALA A 225 -4.24 44.17 5.88
CA ALA A 225 -5.07 44.54 4.73
C ALA A 225 -4.37 44.53 3.35
N SER A 226 -5.02 43.81 2.43
CA SER A 226 -4.99 43.86 0.96
C SER A 226 -3.94 43.04 0.19
N GLY A 227 -4.44 42.22 -0.73
CA GLY A 227 -3.63 41.51 -1.71
C GLY A 227 -4.29 40.28 -2.35
N GLY A 228 -5.56 40.37 -2.75
CA GLY A 228 -6.22 39.29 -3.50
C GLY A 228 -5.70 39.19 -4.93
N TRP A 229 -5.50 37.97 -5.45
CA TRP A 229 -5.28 37.72 -6.87
C TRP A 229 -6.24 36.64 -7.39
N SER A 230 -6.90 37.03 -8.47
CA SER A 230 -8.10 36.46 -9.07
C SER A 230 -7.83 35.36 -10.09
N CYS A 231 -8.77 34.42 -10.20
CA CYS A 231 -9.05 33.63 -11.40
C CYS A 231 -9.14 34.51 -12.67
N ARG A 232 -8.42 34.14 -13.73
CA ARG A 232 -8.75 34.54 -15.11
C ARG A 232 -8.75 33.34 -16.05
N ARG A 233 -9.95 32.95 -16.47
CA ARG A 233 -10.21 32.36 -17.79
C ARG A 233 -10.13 33.47 -18.85
N ARG A 234 -9.49 33.17 -19.99
CA ARG A 234 -9.77 33.69 -21.35
C ARG A 234 -8.90 32.88 -22.31
N SER A 235 -9.45 32.03 -23.18
CA SER A 235 -10.26 32.25 -24.39
C SER A 235 -9.39 32.03 -25.64
N ARG A 236 -9.82 31.09 -26.48
CA ARG A 236 -9.32 30.82 -27.84
C ARG A 236 -9.26 32.10 -28.69
N SER A 237 -8.23 32.20 -29.54
CA SER A 237 -8.41 32.71 -30.91
C SER A 237 -7.29 32.20 -31.82
N ALA A 238 -7.72 31.68 -32.96
CA ALA A 238 -6.90 31.23 -34.08
C ALA A 238 -6.18 32.39 -34.80
N ARG A 239 -5.05 32.08 -35.45
CA ARG A 239 -4.79 32.36 -36.89
C ARG A 239 -3.42 31.81 -37.32
N ARG A 240 -3.43 31.02 -38.40
CA ARG A 240 -2.31 30.79 -39.34
C ARG A 240 -2.19 31.99 -40.28
N PRO A 241 -1.01 32.22 -40.89
CA PRO A 241 -0.77 31.87 -42.31
C PRO A 241 0.63 31.25 -42.50
N GLY A 242 1.05 30.64 -43.61
CA GLY A 242 0.50 30.47 -44.95
C GLY A 242 1.34 29.41 -45.70
N CYS A 243 0.77 28.92 -46.80
CA CYS A 243 1.22 27.77 -47.59
C CYS A 243 2.16 28.16 -48.75
N THR A 244 3.07 27.24 -49.10
CA THR A 244 3.52 26.91 -50.48
C THR A 244 3.95 25.42 -50.41
N GLY A 245 3.50 24.44 -51.19
CA GLY A 245 2.70 24.39 -52.40
C GLY A 245 3.43 23.58 -53.49
N SER A 246 3.30 22.25 -53.50
CA SER A 246 3.41 21.32 -54.65
C SER A 246 3.59 19.88 -54.13
N GLY A 247 2.91 18.80 -54.53
CA GLY A 247 1.83 18.53 -55.46
C GLY A 247 1.54 17.02 -55.30
N SER A 248 0.26 16.64 -55.18
CA SER A 248 -0.21 15.24 -55.18
C SER A 248 -0.50 14.77 -56.62
N PRO A 249 -0.81 13.47 -56.84
CA PRO A 249 -2.23 13.10 -56.75
C PRO A 249 -2.51 11.76 -56.04
N ARG A 250 -3.71 11.72 -55.45
CA ARG A 250 -4.39 10.61 -54.77
C ARG A 250 -4.86 9.51 -55.74
N PRO A 251 -5.32 8.37 -55.20
CA PRO A 251 -6.57 7.75 -55.64
C PRO A 251 -7.65 7.75 -54.53
N ARG A 252 -8.92 7.79 -54.95
CA ARG A 252 -10.14 7.53 -54.15
C ARG A 252 -10.86 6.25 -54.71
N PRO A 253 -12.09 5.86 -54.30
CA PRO A 253 -12.35 4.78 -53.35
C PRO A 253 -13.29 3.67 -53.90
N GLY A 254 -13.40 2.56 -53.18
CA GLY A 254 -14.32 1.43 -53.43
C GLY A 254 -13.67 0.15 -52.90
N THR A 255 -14.31 -0.82 -52.27
CA THR A 255 -15.71 -1.25 -52.13
C THR A 255 -15.72 -2.26 -50.97
N TRP A 256 -16.77 -2.25 -50.15
CA TRP A 256 -17.01 -3.25 -49.10
C TRP A 256 -17.41 -4.61 -49.70
N PRO A 257 -17.10 -5.74 -49.05
CA PRO A 257 -17.94 -6.92 -49.11
C PRO A 257 -18.58 -7.25 -47.76
N THR A 258 -19.89 -7.44 -47.85
CA THR A 258 -20.83 -8.03 -46.88
C THR A 258 -20.63 -9.53 -46.67
N ARG A 259 -20.94 -9.97 -45.43
CA ARG A 259 -21.55 -11.25 -44.99
C ARG A 259 -20.82 -12.60 -45.20
N CYS A 260 -20.68 -13.37 -44.11
CA CYS A 260 -21.48 -14.57 -43.76
C CYS A 260 -20.90 -15.23 -42.48
N THR A 261 -21.61 -15.22 -41.33
CA THR A 261 -22.51 -16.24 -40.74
C THR A 261 -21.87 -17.19 -39.72
N ARG A 262 -22.47 -17.17 -38.51
CA ARG A 262 -22.63 -18.16 -37.42
C ARG A 262 -21.92 -19.52 -37.49
N GLY A 263 -21.45 -19.98 -36.33
CA GLY A 263 -21.41 -21.40 -35.99
C GLY A 263 -20.66 -21.72 -34.69
N TRP A 264 -21.45 -21.98 -33.63
CA TRP A 264 -21.14 -22.63 -32.34
C TRP A 264 -20.33 -21.85 -31.31
#